data_AF-A0A1H8AP70-F1
#
_entry.id   AF-A0A1H8AP70-F1
#
_cell.length_a   1.000
_cell.length_b   1.000
_cell.length_c   1.000
_cell.angle_alpha   90.00
_cell.angle_beta   90.00
_cell.angle_gamma   90.00
#
_symmetry.space_group_name_H-M   'P 1'
#
loop_
_entity.id
_entity.type
_entity.pdbx_description
1 polymer ?
#
loop_
_entity_poly.entity_id
_entity_poly.type
_entity_poly.pdbx_seq_one_letter_code
_entity_poly.pdbx_strand_id
1 'polypeptide(L)' 'MNNIRWTPVIGMIAGMVLGIVGAFGGLGPFLIVLVLGALGFLLGRVAETGEVNLSGLSVRRK' A
#
# COMPACT_ATOMS: atom_id res chain seq x y z
N MET A 1 11.91 -20.00 -14.65
CA MET A 1 11.47 -18.70 -15.23
C MET A 1 10.14 -18.34 -14.59
N ASN A 2 10.17 -17.74 -13.41
CA ASN A 2 9.00 -17.40 -12.62
C ASN A 2 8.71 -15.92 -12.85
N ASN A 3 8.05 -15.65 -13.97
CA ASN A 3 7.52 -14.35 -14.36
C ASN A 3 6.20 -14.06 -13.63
N ILE A 4 6.19 -14.20 -12.30
CA ILE A 4 4.99 -13.95 -11.49
C ILE A 4 4.71 -12.44 -11.57
N ARG A 5 3.74 -12.09 -12.40
CA ARG A 5 3.26 -10.72 -12.58
C ARG A 5 2.34 -10.46 -11.40
N TRP A 6 2.87 -9.84 -10.35
CA TRP A 6 2.11 -9.45 -9.15
C TRP A 6 1.22 -8.21 -9.36
N THR A 7 1.40 -7.52 -10.49
CA THR A 7 0.62 -6.33 -10.86
C THR A 7 -0.91 -6.52 -10.84
N PRO A 8 -1.50 -7.67 -11.22
CA PRO A 8 -2.94 -7.88 -11.14
C PRO A 8 -3.43 -8.03 -9.70
N VAL A 9 -2.65 -8.71 -8.84
CA VAL A 9 -2.99 -8.91 -7.42
C VAL A 9 -2.97 -7.57 -6.69
N ILE A 10 -1.97 -6.74 -6.97
CA ILE A 10 -1.87 -5.38 -6.42
C ILE A 10 -3.06 -4.53 -6.89
N GLY A 11 -3.41 -4.59 -8.18
CA GLY A 11 -4.59 -3.89 -8.72
C GLY A 11 -5.91 -4.35 -8.09
N MET A 12 -6.06 -5.66 -7.86
CA MET A 12 -7.23 -6.23 -7.21
C MET A 12 -7.38 -5.74 -5.76
N ILE A 13 -6.30 -5.79 -4.98
CA ILE A 13 -6.30 -5.30 -3.59
C ILE A 13 -6.61 -3.80 -3.54
N ALA A 14 -5.97 -3.01 -4.41
CA ALA A 14 -6.23 -1.58 -4.50
C ALA A 14 -7.71 -1.29 -4.83
N GLY A 15 -8.29 -1.99 -5.80
CA GLY A 15 -9.71 -1.86 -6.15
C GLY A 15 -10.65 -2.23 -5.00
N MET A 16 -10.34 -3.28 -4.24
CA MET A 16 -11.12 -3.69 -3.08
C MET A 16 -11.10 -2.63 -1.98
N VAL A 17 -9.92 -2.07 -1.68
CA VAL A 17 -9.77 -0.97 -0.72
C VAL A 17 -10.56 0.26 -1.19
N LEU A 18 -10.44 0.63 -2.47
CA LEU A 18 -11.20 1.75 -3.04
C LEU A 18 -12.72 1.53 -2.99
N GLY A 19 -13.20 0.30 -3.14
CA GLY A 19 -14.62 -0.04 -2.97
C GLY A 19 -15.11 0.18 -1.53
N ILE A 20 -14.31 -0.20 -0.53
CA ILE A 20 -14.59 0.07 0.89
C ILE A 20 -14.58 1.59 1.16
N VAL A 21 -13.64 2.31 0.57
CA VAL A 21 -13.56 3.78 0.65
C VAL A 21 -14.77 4.46 -0.03
N GLY A 22 -15.27 3.88 -1.11
CA GLY A 22 -16.47 4.36 -1.81
C GLY A 22 -17.77 4.13 -1.02
N ALA A 23 -17.79 3.13 -0.13
CA ALA A 23 -18.96 2.81 0.69
C ALA A 23 -19.36 3.93 1.68
N PHE A 24 -18.47 4.90 1.93
CA PHE A 24 -18.77 6.07 2.76
C PHE A 24 -19.75 7.08 2.11
N GLY A 25 -20.20 6.84 0.87
CA GLY A 25 -21.48 7.37 0.37
C GLY A 25 -21.51 8.85 -0.01
N GLY A 26 -20.38 9.47 -0.37
CA GLY A 26 -20.34 10.83 -0.91
C GLY A 26 -18.95 11.30 -1.31
N LEU A 27 -18.87 12.33 -2.17
CA LEU A 27 -17.60 12.90 -2.64
C LEU A 27 -16.77 13.52 -1.49
N GLY A 28 -17.41 14.13 -0.49
CA GLY A 28 -16.73 14.72 0.67
C GLY A 28 -15.96 13.69 1.52
N PRO A 29 -16.65 12.68 2.09
CA PRO A 29 -16.01 11.61 2.86
C PRO A 29 -14.96 10.83 2.05
N PHE A 30 -15.26 10.54 0.77
CA PHE A 30 -14.33 9.87 -0.12
C PHE A 30 -13.02 10.64 -0.28
N LEU A 31 -13.08 11.96 -0.50
CA LEU A 31 -11.89 12.79 -0.65
C LEU A 31 -11.04 12.83 0.62
N ILE A 32 -11.65 12.86 1.81
CA ILE A 32 -10.91 12.81 3.07
C ILE A 32 -10.15 11.49 3.20
N VAL A 33 -10.82 10.37 2.90
CA VAL A 33 -10.17 9.05 2.95
C VAL A 33 -9.13 8.89 1.84
N LEU A 34 -9.35 9.47 0.65
CA LEU A 34 -8.36 9.51 -0.43
C LEU A 34 -7.11 10.27 0.00
N VAL A 35 -7.27 11.44 0.62
CA VAL A 35 -6.16 12.24 1.16
C VAL A 35 -5.45 11.48 2.28
N LEU A 36 -6.18 10.80 3.17
CA LEU A 36 -5.59 9.98 4.22
C LEU A 36 -4.84 8.77 3.64
N GLY A 37 -5.37 8.13 2.61
CA GLY A 37 -4.72 7.05 1.88
C GLY A 37 -3.47 7.52 1.15
N ALA A 38 -3.51 8.71 0.53
CA ALA A 38 -2.34 9.34 -0.09
C ALA A 38 -1.27 9.69 0.96
N LEU A 39 -1.67 10.19 2.13
CA LEU A 39 -0.77 10.44 3.26
C LEU A 39 -0.13 9.13 3.77
N GLY A 40 -0.91 8.08 3.96
CA GLY A 40 -0.41 6.76 4.36
C GLY A 40 0.55 6.16 3.32
N PHE A 41 0.22 6.30 2.03
CA PHE A 41 1.11 5.91 0.93
C PHE A 41 2.40 6.72 0.94
N LEU A 42 2.34 8.03 1.16
CA LEU A 42 3.51 8.90 1.19
C LEU A 42 4.41 8.58 2.39
N LEU A 43 3.83 8.34 3.57
CA LEU A 43 4.55 7.89 4.76
C LEU A 43 5.18 6.51 4.55
N GLY A 44 4.45 5.55 3.97
CA GLY A 44 4.98 4.23 3.61
C GLY A 44 6.10 4.32 2.59
N ARG A 45 5.94 5.17 1.56
CA ARG A 45 6.96 5.43 0.54
C ARG A 45 8.22 6.05 1.14
N VAL A 46 8.07 6.97 2.08
CA VAL A 46 9.20 7.58 2.82
C VAL A 46 9.86 6.54 3.72
N ALA A 47 9.10 5.68 4.41
CA ALA A 47 9.63 4.59 5.23
C ALA A 47 10.34 3.51 4.39
N GLU A 48 9.86 3.23 3.18
CA GLU A 48 10.51 2.30 2.23
C GLU A 48 11.74 2.91 1.56
N THR A 49 11.72 4.22 1.27
CA THR A 49 12.85 4.92 0.63
C THR A 49 13.95 5.28 1.64
N GLY A 50 13.58 5.49 2.91
CA GLY A 50 14.50 5.70 4.01
C GLY A 50 14.87 4.38 4.68
N GLU A 51 15.78 3.63 4.07
CA GLU A 51 16.59 2.54 4.65
C GLU A 51 16.14 1.94 6.00
N VAL A 52 14.94 1.36 6.10
CA VAL A 52 14.71 0.36 7.14
C VAL A 52 15.43 -0.88 6.65
N ASN A 53 16.69 -1.04 7.04
CA ASN A 53 17.55 -2.16 6.71
C ASN A 53 16.98 -3.46 7.29
N LEU A 54 16.02 -4.06 6.60
CA LEU A 54 15.49 -5.40 6.88
C LEU A 54 16.55 -6.50 6.65
N SER A 55 17.68 -6.15 6.04
CA SER A 55 18.88 -6.99 5.87
C SER A 55 19.60 -7.26 7.20
N GLY A 56 19.35 -6.47 8.25
CA GLY A 56 19.91 -6.68 9.59
C GLY A 56 19.22 -7.77 10.42
N LEU A 57 17.99 -8.15 10.07
CA LEU A 57 17.19 -9.15 10.79
C LEU A 57 17.06 -10.50 10.05
N SER A 58 17.51 -10.61 8.80
CA SER A 58 17.45 -11.86 8.02
C SER A 58 18.73 -12.71 8.06
N VAL A 59 19.80 -12.26 8.74
CA VAL A 59 21.13 -12.92 8.78
C VAL A 59 21.42 -13.59 10.13
N ARG A 60 20.46 -14.34 10.69
CA ARG A 60 20.76 -15.23 11.82
C ARG A 60 19.92 -16.51 11.85
N ARG A 61 19.87 -17.23 10.74
CA ARG A 61 19.57 -18.67 10.78
C ARG A 61 20.80 -19.42 10.28
N LYS A 62 21.63 -19.79 11.26
CA LYS A 62 22.73 -20.74 11.12
C LYS A 62 22.16 -22.16 11.17
#